data_AF-A0AAN6P9G5-F1
#
_entry.id   AF-A0AAN6P9G5-F1
#
_cell.length_a   1.000
_cell.length_b   1.000
_cell.length_c   1.000
_cell.angle_alpha   90.00
_cell.angle_beta   90.00
_cell.angle_gamma   90.00
#
_symmetry.space_group_name_H-M   'P 1'
#
loop_
_entity.id
_entity.type
_entity.pdbx_description
1 polymer ?
#
loop_
_entity_poly.entity_id
_entity_poly.type
_entity_poly.pdbx_seq_one_letter_code
_entity_poly.pdbx_strand_id
1 'polypeptide(L)'
;MSYQGNSNVGFPSLYESQNQRSHTQGEVDELTQHTGENVKGFLPKGQGGEVNRLQAEELHRKQVENMKKDPTLAATLHGNKPAKGAVIDKELQEEDEAMLRKKGDSMPGKKH
;
A
#
# COMPACT_ATOMS: atom_id res chain seq x y z
N MET A 1 -29.51 -1.30 32.10
CA MET A 1 -29.06 -0.67 30.83
C MET A 1 -27.63 -0.24 31.03
N SER A 2 -26.65 -0.98 30.49
CA SER A 2 -25.23 -0.71 30.69
C SER A 2 -24.79 0.47 29.81
N TYR A 3 -24.31 1.54 30.44
CA TYR A 3 -23.69 2.69 29.78
C TYR A 3 -22.30 2.29 29.25
N GLN A 4 -22.25 1.75 28.04
CA GLN A 4 -21.00 1.55 27.29
C GLN A 4 -20.71 2.79 26.45
N GLY A 5 -20.12 3.81 27.07
CA GLY A 5 -19.79 5.08 26.38
C GLY A 5 -19.02 6.11 27.23
N ASN A 6 -18.32 5.71 28.29
CA ASN A 6 -17.66 6.66 29.21
C ASN A 6 -16.29 7.12 28.69
N SER A 7 -16.22 7.65 27.48
CA SER A 7 -15.04 8.41 27.03
C SER A 7 -15.43 9.90 26.93
N ASN A 8 -14.55 10.80 27.39
CA ASN A 8 -14.75 12.26 27.27
C ASN A 8 -14.85 12.74 25.81
N VAL A 9 -14.60 11.85 24.85
CA VAL A 9 -14.58 12.13 23.42
C VAL A 9 -15.69 11.39 22.65
N GLY A 10 -16.64 10.70 23.31
CA GLY A 10 -17.79 10.08 22.63
C GLY A 10 -17.59 8.62 22.19
N PHE A 11 -18.43 8.13 21.26
CA PHE A 11 -18.45 6.72 20.83
C PHE A 11 -17.27 6.38 19.89
N PRO A 12 -16.48 5.33 20.16
CA PRO A 12 -15.34 4.93 19.32
C PRO A 12 -15.70 4.63 17.86
N SER A 13 -16.94 4.20 17.58
CA SER A 13 -17.43 3.88 16.23
C SER A 13 -17.61 5.10 15.33
N LEU A 14 -17.62 6.32 15.88
CA LEU A 14 -17.73 7.57 15.11
C LEU A 14 -16.39 8.01 14.53
N TYR A 15 -15.28 7.50 15.07
CA TYR A 15 -13.94 7.89 14.67
C TYR A 15 -13.33 6.86 13.72
N GLU A 16 -12.76 7.34 12.63
CA GLU A 16 -11.88 6.52 11.81
C GLU A 16 -10.61 6.21 12.60
N SER A 17 -10.36 4.92 12.85
CA SER A 17 -9.24 4.43 13.66
C SER A 17 -7.86 4.94 13.22
N GLN A 18 -7.75 5.38 11.96
CA GLN A 18 -6.50 5.85 11.38
C GLN A 18 -6.00 7.14 12.04
N ASN A 19 -6.89 8.00 12.54
CA ASN A 19 -6.50 9.28 13.15
C ASN A 19 -6.10 9.20 14.63
N GLN A 20 -6.14 8.00 15.24
CA GLN A 20 -5.94 7.82 16.69
C GLN A 20 -4.86 6.80 17.05
N ARG A 21 -4.05 6.35 16.08
CA ARG A 21 -2.96 5.40 16.36
C ARG A 21 -1.76 6.12 16.96
N SER A 22 -1.22 5.56 18.04
CA SER A 22 0.11 5.91 18.53
C SER A 22 1.15 5.17 17.71
N HIS A 23 2.09 5.89 17.12
CA HIS A 23 3.21 5.30 16.39
C HIS A 23 4.42 5.18 17.31
N THR A 24 5.15 4.08 17.18
CA THR A 24 6.41 3.88 17.89
C THR A 24 7.52 4.69 17.25
N GLN A 25 8.57 5.00 18.02
CA GLN A 25 9.73 5.69 17.47
C GLN A 25 10.38 4.90 16.32
N GLY A 26 10.42 3.57 16.39
CA GLY A 26 10.96 2.73 15.32
C GLY A 26 10.21 2.86 14.00
N GLU A 27 8.88 2.91 14.03
CA GLU A 27 8.05 3.10 12.83
C GLU A 27 8.29 4.47 12.20
N VAL A 28 8.42 5.53 13.02
CA VAL A 28 8.76 6.89 12.54
C VAL A 28 10.13 6.90 11.87
N ASP A 29 11.09 6.18 12.44
CA ASP A 29 12.45 6.06 11.92
C ASP A 29 12.49 5.35 10.56
N GLU A 30 11.78 4.23 10.42
CA GLU A 30 11.67 3.46 9.18
C GLU A 30 11.01 4.28 8.06
N LEU A 31 9.89 4.95 8.37
CA LEU A 31 9.20 5.83 7.43
C LEU A 31 10.12 6.95 6.94
N THR A 32 10.84 7.61 7.86
CA THR A 32 11.79 8.67 7.52
C THR A 32 12.86 8.20 6.53
N GLN A 33 13.35 6.96 6.67
CA GLN A 33 14.34 6.38 5.75
C GLN A 33 13.76 6.03 4.39
N HIS A 34 12.53 5.51 4.35
CA HIS A 34 11.87 5.09 3.12
C HIS A 34 11.34 6.26 2.28
N THR A 35 10.80 7.28 2.92
CA THR A 35 10.22 8.46 2.24
C THR A 35 11.25 9.56 2.00
N GLY A 36 12.28 9.63 2.84
CA GLY A 36 13.27 10.71 2.84
C GLY A 36 12.78 11.99 3.53
N GLU A 37 11.58 11.99 4.11
CA GLU A 37 11.01 13.12 4.84
C GLU A 37 11.32 13.04 6.34
N ASN A 38 11.74 14.15 6.94
CA ASN A 38 12.10 14.18 8.36
C ASN A 38 10.87 14.29 9.28
N VAL A 39 10.17 13.18 9.46
CA VAL A 39 8.99 13.06 10.35
C VAL A 39 9.35 13.34 11.81
N LYS A 40 10.57 13.00 12.22
CA LYS A 40 11.08 13.23 13.58
C LYS A 40 11.23 14.71 13.94
N GLY A 41 11.42 15.56 12.93
CA GLY A 41 11.57 17.01 13.11
C GLY A 41 10.28 17.71 13.56
N PHE A 42 9.13 17.05 13.42
CA PHE A 42 7.84 17.59 13.86
C PHE A 42 7.67 17.50 15.37
N LEU A 43 6.87 18.41 15.93
CA LEU A 43 6.46 18.37 17.33
C LEU A 43 5.70 17.06 17.63
N PRO A 44 5.78 16.51 18.87
CA PRO A 44 5.14 15.23 19.22
C PRO A 44 3.64 15.14 18.87
N LYS A 45 2.92 16.26 18.92
CA LYS A 45 1.49 16.34 18.56
C LYS A 45 1.24 16.29 17.05
N GLY A 46 2.21 16.70 16.23
CA GLY A 46 2.11 16.71 14.76
C GLY A 46 2.67 15.46 14.09
N GLN A 47 3.55 14.72 14.78
CA GLN A 47 4.19 13.51 14.24
C GLN A 47 3.17 12.46 13.79
N GLY A 48 2.10 12.22 14.57
CA GLY A 48 1.11 11.22 14.20
C GLY A 48 0.35 11.52 12.90
N GLY A 49 0.06 12.81 12.66
CA GLY A 49 -0.57 13.24 11.42
C GLY A 49 0.33 13.04 10.21
N GLU A 50 1.62 13.35 10.35
CA GLU A 50 2.58 13.20 9.24
C GLU A 50 2.89 11.73 8.93
N VAL A 51 3.00 10.88 9.95
CA VAL A 51 3.12 9.42 9.76
C VAL A 51 1.93 8.88 8.97
N ASN A 52 0.71 9.24 9.37
CA ASN A 52 -0.50 8.79 8.69
C ASN A 52 -0.53 9.25 7.23
N ARG A 53 -0.15 10.51 6.99
CA ARG A 53 -0.08 11.07 5.64
C ARG A 53 0.92 10.28 4.77
N LEU A 54 2.13 10.06 5.26
CA LEU A 54 3.16 9.33 4.52
C LEU A 54 2.76 7.88 4.25
N GLN A 55 2.16 7.20 5.23
CA GLN A 55 1.63 5.85 5.03
C GLN A 55 0.54 5.83 3.96
N ALA A 56 -0.36 6.82 3.94
CA ALA A 56 -1.38 6.94 2.91
C ALA A 56 -0.78 7.19 1.52
N GLU A 57 0.23 8.05 1.42
CA GLU A 57 0.96 8.32 0.18
C GLU A 57 1.69 7.06 -0.33
N GLU A 58 2.33 6.29 0.55
CA GLU A 58 2.95 5.01 0.19
C GLU A 58 1.94 3.98 -0.32
N LEU A 59 0.81 3.84 0.37
CA LEU A 59 -0.27 2.93 -0.05
C LEU A 59 -0.80 3.33 -1.43
N HIS A 60 -1.04 4.62 -1.65
CA HIS A 60 -1.47 5.15 -2.94
C HIS A 60 -0.42 4.88 -4.03
N ARG A 61 0.87 5.12 -3.74
CA ARG A 61 1.96 4.81 -4.67
C ARG A 61 1.99 3.32 -5.03
N LYS A 62 1.89 2.42 -4.05
CA LYS A 62 1.84 0.97 -4.29
C LYS A 62 0.62 0.58 -5.13
N GLN A 63 -0.54 1.17 -4.87
CA GLN A 63 -1.74 0.96 -5.68
C GLN A 63 -1.54 1.40 -7.14
N VAL A 64 -1.00 2.60 -7.36
CA VAL A 64 -0.70 3.12 -8.69
C VAL A 64 0.31 2.25 -9.42
N GLU A 65 1.39 1.82 -8.75
CA GLU A 65 2.39 0.92 -9.34
C GLU A 65 1.78 -0.45 -9.71
N ASN A 66 0.90 -1.00 -8.87
CA ASN A 66 0.20 -2.24 -9.19
C ASN A 66 -0.79 -2.05 -10.35
N MET A 67 -1.48 -0.91 -10.44
CA MET A 67 -2.36 -0.59 -11.57
C MET A 67 -1.58 -0.40 -12.88
N LYS A 68 -0.33 0.05 -12.83
CA LYS A 68 0.54 0.14 -14.02
C LYS A 68 0.99 -1.24 -14.52
N LYS A 69 1.21 -2.19 -13.60
CA LYS A 69 1.61 -3.56 -13.93
C LYS A 69 0.43 -4.34 -14.50
N ASP A 70 -0.70 -4.31 -13.81
CA ASP A 70 -1.88 -5.09 -14.16
C ASP A 70 -2.95 -4.20 -14.82
N PRO A 71 -3.11 -4.23 -16.15
CA PRO A 71 -4.07 -3.38 -16.86
C PRO A 71 -5.53 -3.70 -16.49
N THR A 72 -5.81 -4.89 -15.94
CA THR A 72 -7.15 -5.28 -15.47
C THR A 72 -7.50 -4.77 -14.08
N LEU A 73 -6.51 -4.38 -13.28
CA LEU A 73 -6.67 -4.20 -11.83
C LEU A 73 -7.63 -3.04 -11.52
N ALA A 74 -7.52 -1.92 -12.23
CA ALA A 74 -8.39 -0.77 -12.04
C ALA A 74 -9.88 -1.13 -12.23
N ALA A 75 -10.22 -1.87 -13.29
CA ALA A 75 -11.60 -2.30 -13.52
C ALA A 75 -12.09 -3.23 -12.40
N THR A 76 -11.28 -4.20 -11.99
CA THR A 76 -11.65 -5.15 -10.93
C THR A 76 -11.82 -4.49 -9.56
N LEU A 77 -10.98 -3.51 -9.20
CA LEU A 77 -11.08 -2.78 -7.94
C LEU A 77 -12.37 -1.96 -7.84
N HIS A 78 -12.86 -1.46 -8.98
CA HIS A 78 -14.12 -0.73 -9.07
C HIS A 78 -15.34 -1.63 -9.31
N GLY A 79 -15.18 -2.96 -9.31
CA GLY A 79 -16.28 -3.92 -9.55
C GLY A 79 -16.77 -3.98 -11.01
N ASN A 80 -16.00 -3.43 -11.93
CA ASN A 80 -16.30 -3.40 -13.36
C ASN A 80 -15.64 -4.57 -14.10
N LYS A 81 -16.21 -4.93 -15.25
CA LYS A 81 -15.58 -5.90 -16.16
C LYS A 81 -14.40 -5.24 -16.87
N PRO A 82 -13.19 -5.84 -16.88
CA PRO A 82 -12.06 -5.31 -17.63
C PRO A 82 -12.34 -5.30 -19.13
N ALA A 83 -11.73 -4.35 -19.85
CA ALA A 83 -11.84 -4.27 -21.30
C ALA A 83 -11.16 -5.46 -21.97
N LYS A 84 -11.66 -5.87 -23.15
CA LYS A 84 -11.08 -7.01 -23.90
C LYS A 84 -9.58 -6.83 -24.17
N GLY A 85 -9.14 -5.62 -24.50
CA GLY A 85 -7.72 -5.30 -24.70
C GLY A 85 -6.89 -5.50 -23.42
N ALA A 86 -7.36 -5.01 -22.27
CA ALA A 86 -6.67 -5.18 -21.00
C ALA A 86 -6.54 -6.65 -20.56
N VAL A 87 -7.50 -7.51 -20.93
CA VAL A 87 -7.40 -8.95 -20.70
C VAL A 87 -6.30 -9.56 -21.58
N ILE A 88 -6.27 -9.21 -22.87
CA ILE A 88 -5.25 -9.70 -23.81
C ILE A 88 -3.85 -9.23 -23.41
N ASP A 89 -3.70 -7.96 -23.02
CA ASP A 89 -2.42 -7.40 -22.58
C ASP A 89 -1.89 -8.14 -21.35
N LYS A 90 -2.78 -8.51 -20.42
CA LYS A 90 -2.41 -9.31 -19.25
C LYS A 90 -1.98 -10.72 -19.62
N GLU A 91 -2.72 -11.40 -20.51
CA GLU A 91 -2.36 -12.73 -21.01
C GLU A 91 -0.98 -12.73 -21.69
N LEU A 92 -0.71 -11.74 -22.54
CA LEU A 92 0.59 -11.58 -23.20
C LEU A 92 1.74 -11.35 -22.19
N GLN A 93 1.52 -10.50 -21.19
CA GLN A 93 2.51 -10.27 -20.13
C GLN A 93 2.82 -11.55 -19.33
N GLU A 94 1.80 -12.33 -18.98
CA GLU A 94 1.97 -13.60 -18.26
C GLU A 94 2.72 -14.65 -19.10
N GLU A 95 2.42 -14.72 -20.40
CA GLU A 95 3.13 -15.60 -21.35
C GLU A 95 4.61 -15.20 -21.49
N ASP A 96 4.89 -13.90 -21.64
CA ASP A 96 6.25 -13.37 -21.73
C ASP A 96 7.05 -13.62 -20.46
N GLU A 97 6.47 -13.41 -19.27
CA GLU A 97 7.10 -13.73 -18.00
C GLU A 97 7.39 -15.23 -17.84
N ALA A 98 6.46 -16.09 -18.26
CA ALA A 98 6.66 -17.54 -18.23
C ALA A 98 7.79 -17.99 -19.17
N MET A 99 7.87 -17.39 -20.36
CA MET A 99 8.98 -17.63 -21.29
C MET A 99 10.32 -17.14 -20.75
N LEU A 100 10.35 -15.94 -20.14
CA LEU A 100 11.56 -15.40 -19.51
C LEU A 100 12.05 -16.27 -18.35
N ARG A 101 11.14 -16.81 -17.52
CA ARG A 101 11.50 -17.76 -16.45
C ARG A 101 12.12 -19.03 -17.02
N LYS A 102 11.48 -19.65 -18.03
CA LYS A 102 12.01 -20.85 -18.70
C LYS A 102 13.37 -20.60 -19.34
N LYS A 103 13.56 -19.45 -19.98
CA LYS A 103 14.84 -19.06 -20.60
C LYS A 103 15.92 -18.78 -19.56
N GLY A 104 15.57 -18.11 -18.46
CA GLY A 104 16.48 -17.81 -17.35
C GLY A 104 16.98 -19.05 -16.61
N ASP A 105 16.17 -20.11 -16.55
CA ASP A 105 16.58 -21.41 -15.99
C ASP A 105 17.40 -22.26 -16.98
N SER A 106 17.28 -21.99 -18.27
CA SER A 106 18.05 -22.66 -19.34
C SER A 106 19.42 -22.00 -19.63
N MET A 107 19.81 -20.93 -18.91
CA MET A 107 21.11 -20.27 -19.11
C MET A 107 22.25 -21.08 -18.46
N PRO A 108 23.32 -21.44 -19.21
CA PRO A 108 24.44 -22.20 -18.69
C PRO A 108 25.25 -21.34 -17.72
N GLY A 109 25.04 -21.53 -16.41
CA GLY A 109 25.77 -20.79 -15.36
C GLY A 109 25.10 -20.74 -13.99
N LYS A 110 23.81 -21.10 -13.89
CA LYS A 110 23.08 -21.19 -12.60
C LYS A 110 23.45 -22.51 -11.90
N LYS A 111 24.46 -22.48 -11.03
CA LYS A 111 24.72 -23.58 -10.08
C LYS A 111 23.63 -23.54 -9.00
N HIS A 112 23.05 -24.71 -8.72
CA HIS A 112 22.11 -24.91 -7.62
C HIS A 112 22.69 -24.49 -6.28
#